data_AF-A0A6A6AE38-F1
#
_entry.id   AF-A0A6A6AE38-F1
#
_cell.length_a   1.000
_cell.length_b   1.000
_cell.length_c   1.000
_cell.angle_alpha   90.00
_cell.angle_beta   90.00
_cell.angle_gamma   90.00
#
_symmetry.space_group_name_H-M   'P 1'
#
loop_
_entity.id
_entity.type
_entity.pdbx_description
1 polymer ?
#
loop_
_entity_poly.entity_id
_entity_poly.type
_entity_poly.pdbx_seq_one_letter_code
_entity_poly.pdbx_strand_id
1 'polypeptide(L)'
;MNKIYSQAAWCLVTASASSANDPLPRIGNEQDNLRSPYASRTVQGLQLATKPPPLYELISSSRWGSRAWTYQENVLSQRRLYVTNAQAYFTCRHDSMFSEARGSEHSQRLSEVTYFNKGHVYGKQNVTNFEVYSKAVEEYTTRDMALQEDALKALTGVLSYLQTSFRGSFLYGLPDTEIDQALLWRPRDNAIRRKDRTGRYLFPSWSWAGWIGSVEFEQNLAISRVKWKNPHTGKFFSTESFRRPDSDSIDSCWYRDTWSEEDIHGSIYVSSGGFDENGKMGEMRYLHPVADCASTKDWMFFDIKQRLQFRALFCCFKINRQHDRYASCSRGMHNVCALKIFSFSDNQVGTIHVPGSIAALLQPGAFEFVRLSRTRLNEDDTSHNQFPADYDEFGGLAIPQAHSGQKFEPDYHPNLFQFDTEKFDHTVPWCVYNVMLIETKDGISQRLGIGKVHMDAFLQESPVWKEFILE
;
A
#
# COMPACT_ATOMS: atom_id res chain seq x y z
N MET A 1 -2.31 -21.80 -3.87
CA MET A 1 -2.00 -21.49 -2.45
C MET A 1 -3.20 -20.95 -1.69
N ASN A 2 -3.94 -19.97 -2.21
CA ASN A 2 -5.11 -19.39 -1.52
C ASN A 2 -6.13 -20.44 -1.04
N LYS A 3 -6.63 -21.32 -1.93
CA LYS A 3 -7.60 -22.37 -1.58
C LYS A 3 -7.04 -23.37 -0.56
N ILE A 4 -5.73 -23.64 -0.61
CA ILE A 4 -5.09 -24.60 0.31
C ILE A 4 -5.14 -24.05 1.74
N TYR A 5 -4.65 -22.83 1.97
CA TYR A 5 -4.63 -22.27 3.31
C TYR A 5 -6.03 -21.86 3.81
N SER A 6 -6.88 -21.32 2.92
CA SER A 6 -8.21 -20.87 3.33
C SER A 6 -9.17 -22.01 3.65
N GLN A 7 -8.93 -23.21 3.10
CA GLN A 7 -9.74 -24.41 3.35
C GLN A 7 -9.06 -25.43 4.28
N ALA A 8 -7.80 -25.20 4.67
CA ALA A 8 -7.13 -26.06 5.64
C ALA A 8 -7.89 -26.09 6.97
N ALA A 9 -8.02 -27.27 7.57
CA ALA A 9 -8.59 -27.41 8.91
C ALA A 9 -7.81 -26.57 9.93
N TRP A 10 -6.48 -26.55 9.79
CA TRP A 10 -5.54 -25.78 10.59
C TRP A 10 -4.18 -25.70 9.87
N CYS A 11 -3.49 -24.58 10.03
CA CYS A 11 -2.09 -24.43 9.66
C CYS A 11 -1.23 -24.53 10.93
N LEU A 12 -0.36 -25.55 10.96
CA LEU A 12 0.62 -25.72 12.03
C LEU A 12 1.83 -24.83 11.75
N VAL A 13 2.14 -23.94 12.68
CA VAL A 13 3.27 -23.01 12.59
C VAL A 13 4.27 -23.33 13.70
N THR A 14 5.46 -23.76 13.31
CA THR A 14 6.54 -24.11 14.24
C THR A 14 7.47 -22.92 14.42
N ALA A 15 7.01 -21.91 15.18
CA ALA A 15 7.72 -20.63 15.29
C ALA A 15 9.09 -20.73 16.00
N SER A 16 9.32 -21.80 16.76
CA SER A 16 10.62 -22.10 17.39
C SER A 16 11.63 -22.73 16.45
N ALA A 17 11.19 -23.29 15.31
CA ALA A 17 12.05 -24.03 14.41
C ALA A 17 12.83 -23.08 13.49
N SER A 18 14.13 -23.34 13.36
CA SER A 18 14.99 -22.74 12.36
C SER A 18 15.00 -23.55 11.06
N SER A 19 14.72 -24.85 11.07
CA SER A 19 14.66 -25.67 9.86
C SER A 19 13.54 -26.70 9.89
N ALA A 20 13.24 -27.31 8.74
CA ALA A 20 12.26 -28.39 8.65
C ALA A 20 12.73 -29.68 9.35
N ASN A 21 14.01 -29.77 9.71
CA ASN A 21 14.60 -30.91 10.42
C ASN A 21 14.63 -30.70 11.95
N ASP A 22 14.21 -29.54 12.44
CA ASP A 22 14.24 -29.24 13.86
C ASP A 22 13.06 -29.98 14.55
N PRO A 23 13.26 -30.51 15.76
CA PRO A 23 12.18 -31.17 16.49
C PRO A 23 11.08 -30.15 16.85
N LEU A 24 9.86 -30.65 16.93
CA LEU A 24 8.75 -29.89 17.49
C LEU A 24 8.97 -29.77 19.00
N PRO A 25 9.09 -28.55 19.56
CA PRO A 25 9.26 -28.42 21.00
C PRO A 25 8.03 -29.00 21.69
N ARG A 26 8.26 -29.72 22.80
CA ARG A 26 7.22 -30.33 23.64
C ARG A 26 6.41 -31.44 22.98
N ILE A 27 6.86 -31.97 21.83
CA ILE A 27 6.30 -33.15 21.17
C ILE A 27 7.46 -34.16 21.03
N GLY A 28 7.61 -35.05 22.01
CA GLY A 28 8.73 -35.99 22.10
C GLY A 28 8.83 -36.68 23.46
N ASN A 29 9.92 -37.43 23.67
CA ASN A 29 10.17 -38.20 24.90
C ASN A 29 10.28 -37.29 26.14
N GLU A 30 9.96 -37.82 27.33
CA GLU A 30 9.84 -37.06 28.58
C GLU A 30 11.06 -36.18 28.94
N GLN A 31 12.27 -36.50 28.47
CA GLN A 31 13.47 -35.68 28.70
C GLN A 31 13.45 -34.32 27.96
N ASP A 32 12.74 -34.22 26.82
CA ASP A 32 12.55 -32.96 26.07
C ASP A 32 11.36 -32.13 26.60
N ASN A 33 10.53 -32.73 27.47
CA ASN A 33 9.29 -32.12 28.00
C ASN A 33 9.47 -31.42 29.35
N LEU A 34 10.66 -31.41 29.94
CA LEU A 34 10.86 -30.99 31.32
C LEU A 34 11.50 -29.60 31.42
N ARG A 35 10.68 -28.59 31.14
CA ARG A 35 10.61 -27.35 31.92
C ARG A 35 9.52 -26.47 31.30
N SER A 36 8.42 -26.30 32.03
CA SER A 36 7.68 -25.05 31.90
C SER A 36 8.70 -23.93 32.09
N PRO A 37 8.93 -23.03 31.11
CA PRO A 37 9.83 -21.90 31.29
C PRO A 37 9.30 -20.93 32.35
N TYR A 38 8.12 -21.20 32.91
CA TYR A 38 7.44 -20.33 33.85
C TYR A 38 7.69 -20.77 35.28
N ALA A 39 8.26 -19.86 36.05
CA ALA A 39 8.38 -20.00 37.49
C ALA A 39 7.06 -19.60 38.13
N SER A 40 6.57 -20.42 39.05
CA SER A 40 5.53 -20.03 40.00
C SER A 40 6.08 -20.05 41.43
N ARG A 41 5.64 -19.11 42.27
CA ARG A 41 6.04 -19.01 43.68
C ARG A 41 4.88 -18.50 44.52
N THR A 42 4.78 -19.01 45.75
CA THR A 42 3.86 -18.47 46.75
C THR A 42 4.57 -17.37 47.54
N VAL A 43 4.03 -16.15 47.51
CA VAL A 43 4.52 -15.01 48.29
C VAL A 43 3.36 -14.51 49.14
N GLN A 44 3.51 -14.61 50.48
CA GLN A 44 2.46 -14.16 51.43
C GLN A 44 1.08 -14.79 51.16
N GLY A 45 1.04 -16.06 50.77
CA GLY A 45 -0.22 -16.77 50.45
C GLY A 45 -0.75 -16.53 49.03
N LEU A 46 -0.14 -15.64 48.24
CA LEU A 46 -0.49 -15.43 46.83
C LEU A 46 0.38 -16.30 45.92
N GLN A 47 -0.25 -17.05 45.01
CA GLN A 47 0.47 -17.77 43.97
C GLN A 47 0.78 -16.83 42.80
N LEU A 48 2.05 -16.49 42.65
CA LEU A 48 2.57 -15.67 41.55
C LEU A 48 3.15 -16.57 40.47
N ALA A 49 2.92 -16.26 39.20
CA ALA A 49 3.53 -16.95 38.07
C ALA A 49 4.04 -15.96 37.03
N THR A 50 5.13 -16.29 36.35
CA THR A 50 5.62 -15.50 35.22
C THR A 50 4.65 -15.58 34.06
N LYS A 51 4.24 -14.41 33.55
CA LYS A 51 3.38 -14.31 32.36
C LYS A 51 4.17 -14.73 31.11
N PRO A 52 3.67 -15.68 30.31
CA PRO A 52 4.25 -15.99 29.01
C PRO A 52 4.37 -14.79 28.08
N PRO A 53 5.40 -14.74 27.21
CA PRO A 53 5.50 -13.71 26.19
C PRO A 53 4.25 -13.76 25.27
N PRO A 54 3.79 -12.61 24.77
CA PRO A 54 2.69 -12.57 23.81
C PRO A 54 3.12 -13.16 22.45
N LEU A 55 2.17 -13.75 21.71
CA LEU A 55 2.44 -14.40 20.43
C LEU A 55 3.15 -13.48 19.42
N TYR A 56 2.78 -12.20 19.36
CA TYR A 56 3.37 -11.27 18.40
C TYR A 56 4.89 -11.11 18.56
N GLU A 57 5.38 -11.13 19.80
CA GLU A 57 6.81 -11.00 20.12
C GLU A 57 7.58 -12.26 19.67
N LEU A 58 6.99 -13.44 19.89
CA LEU A 58 7.55 -14.71 19.45
C LEU A 58 7.58 -14.84 17.93
N ILE A 59 6.55 -14.36 17.23
CA ILE A 59 6.49 -14.43 15.77
C ILE A 59 7.44 -13.43 15.12
N SER A 60 7.47 -12.18 15.61
CA SER A 60 8.34 -11.13 15.06
C SER A 60 9.82 -11.45 15.18
N SER A 61 10.22 -12.22 16.20
CA SER A 61 11.60 -12.70 16.39
C SER A 61 11.88 -14.07 15.75
N SER A 62 10.87 -14.76 15.21
CA SER A 62 11.03 -16.10 14.63
C SER A 62 11.51 -16.09 13.18
N ARG A 63 12.23 -17.15 12.78
CA ARG A 63 12.57 -17.40 11.38
C ARG A 63 11.33 -17.58 10.50
N TRP A 64 10.25 -18.15 11.06
CA TRP A 64 8.99 -18.26 10.33
C TRP A 64 8.40 -16.87 10.04
N GLY A 65 8.38 -15.96 11.01
CA GLY A 65 7.86 -14.60 10.85
C GLY A 65 8.65 -13.74 9.87
N SER A 66 9.96 -13.96 9.76
CA SER A 66 10.82 -13.19 8.83
C SER A 66 10.75 -13.66 7.38
N ARG A 67 10.32 -14.90 7.08
CA ARG A 67 10.34 -15.44 5.70
C ARG A 67 9.19 -14.91 4.84
N ALA A 68 9.48 -14.47 3.61
CA ALA A 68 8.48 -13.96 2.68
C ALA A 68 7.39 -15.00 2.34
N TRP A 69 7.77 -16.27 2.13
CA TRP A 69 6.84 -17.34 1.75
C TRP A 69 5.78 -17.65 2.81
N THR A 70 6.11 -17.45 4.08
CA THR A 70 5.20 -17.71 5.20
C THR A 70 4.17 -16.59 5.37
N TYR A 71 4.27 -15.49 4.62
CA TYR A 71 3.27 -14.43 4.67
C TYR A 71 1.89 -14.96 4.25
N GLN A 72 1.81 -15.64 3.10
CA GLN A 72 0.57 -16.24 2.63
C GLN A 72 0.10 -17.41 3.53
N GLU A 73 1.01 -18.15 4.17
CA GLU A 73 0.65 -19.13 5.22
C GLU A 73 -0.07 -18.45 6.38
N ASN A 74 0.49 -17.33 6.84
CA ASN A 74 -0.02 -16.56 7.96
C ASN A 74 -1.40 -16.01 7.63
N VAL A 75 -1.53 -15.29 6.52
CA VAL A 75 -2.69 -14.43 6.26
C VAL A 75 -3.88 -15.10 5.59
N LEU A 76 -3.68 -16.26 4.96
CA LEU A 76 -4.76 -16.98 4.29
C LEU A 76 -5.32 -18.12 5.14
N SER A 77 -4.59 -18.56 6.17
CA SER A 77 -5.05 -19.65 7.05
C SER A 77 -6.13 -19.17 8.02
N GLN A 78 -7.32 -19.75 7.94
CA GLN A 78 -8.45 -19.38 8.81
C GLN A 78 -8.27 -19.81 10.27
N ARG A 79 -7.42 -20.83 10.50
CA ARG A 79 -7.12 -21.41 11.82
C ARG A 79 -5.64 -21.73 11.86
N ARG A 80 -4.92 -21.23 12.86
CA ARG A 80 -3.47 -21.46 13.03
C ARG A 80 -3.18 -21.94 14.42
N LEU A 81 -2.35 -22.97 14.51
CA LEU A 81 -1.79 -23.48 15.74
C LEU A 81 -0.29 -23.16 15.75
N TYR A 82 0.12 -22.24 16.58
CA TYR A 82 1.52 -21.86 16.78
C TYR A 82 2.11 -22.71 17.89
N VAL A 83 3.12 -23.49 17.54
CA VAL A 83 3.96 -24.21 18.49
C VAL A 83 5.23 -23.39 18.71
N THR A 84 5.48 -23.00 19.95
CA THR A 84 6.62 -22.16 20.35
C THR A 84 7.34 -22.79 21.54
N ASN A 85 8.54 -22.30 21.86
CA ASN A 85 9.25 -22.73 23.07
C ASN A 85 8.52 -22.30 24.37
N ALA A 86 7.65 -21.29 24.28
CA ALA A 86 6.97 -20.67 25.39
C ALA A 86 5.65 -21.39 25.74
N GLN A 87 4.77 -21.55 24.75
CA GLN A 87 3.51 -22.31 24.85
C GLN A 87 2.91 -22.50 23.44
N ALA A 88 1.88 -23.32 23.32
CA ALA A 88 1.04 -23.34 22.15
C ALA A 88 0.04 -22.16 22.14
N TYR A 89 -0.21 -21.60 20.95
CA TYR A 89 -1.24 -20.58 20.72
C TYR A 89 -2.14 -21.02 19.58
N PHE A 90 -3.44 -20.82 19.73
CA PHE A 90 -4.40 -21.00 18.64
C PHE A 90 -5.00 -19.64 18.26
N THR A 91 -5.08 -19.36 16.97
CA THR A 91 -5.78 -18.19 16.44
C THR A 91 -6.78 -18.62 15.37
N CYS A 92 -7.90 -17.92 15.27
CA CYS A 92 -8.86 -18.11 14.18
C CYS A 92 -9.31 -16.78 13.56
N ARG A 93 -9.97 -16.85 12.40
CA ARG A 93 -10.50 -15.68 11.67
C ARG A 93 -11.48 -14.80 12.48
N HIS A 94 -12.10 -15.33 13.52
CA HIS A 94 -13.05 -14.59 14.36
C HIS A 94 -12.36 -13.73 15.43
N ASP A 95 -11.07 -13.39 15.21
CA ASP A 95 -10.28 -12.57 16.13
C ASP A 95 -10.14 -13.18 17.54
N SER A 96 -10.32 -14.50 17.64
CA SER A 96 -10.16 -15.24 18.90
C SER A 96 -8.76 -15.82 18.98
N MET A 97 -8.06 -15.57 20.09
CA MET A 97 -6.75 -16.14 20.39
C MET A 97 -6.81 -16.88 21.73
N PHE A 98 -6.30 -18.11 21.73
CA PHE A 98 -6.22 -18.98 22.88
C PHE A 98 -4.76 -19.40 23.10
N SER A 99 -4.37 -19.64 24.36
CA SER A 99 -3.02 -20.13 24.69
C SER A 99 -3.08 -21.07 25.89
N GLU A 100 -2.08 -21.93 26.07
CA GLU A 100 -2.05 -22.92 27.17
C GLU A 100 -2.19 -22.27 28.56
N ALA A 101 -1.55 -21.12 28.78
CA ALA A 101 -1.60 -20.39 30.04
C ALA A 101 -2.90 -19.58 30.24
N ARG A 102 -3.69 -19.38 29.19
CA ARG A 102 -4.99 -18.71 29.22
C ARG A 102 -6.09 -19.75 29.04
N GLY A 103 -6.17 -20.69 29.97
CA GLY A 103 -7.24 -21.68 30.01
C GLY A 103 -8.59 -20.97 30.12
N SER A 104 -9.42 -21.11 29.07
CA SER A 104 -10.89 -21.10 29.13
C SER A 104 -11.61 -20.03 29.97
N GLU A 105 -11.10 -18.82 30.10
CA GLU A 105 -11.89 -17.69 30.60
C GLU A 105 -12.17 -16.72 29.45
N HIS A 106 -13.44 -16.36 29.33
CA HIS A 106 -14.02 -15.46 28.34
C HIS A 106 -13.32 -14.10 28.41
N SER A 107 -12.14 -13.97 27.79
CA SER A 107 -11.42 -12.71 27.82
C SER A 107 -12.15 -11.75 26.92
N GLN A 108 -12.75 -10.74 27.56
CA GLN A 108 -13.31 -9.54 26.97
C GLN A 108 -12.52 -9.15 25.72
N ARG A 109 -13.27 -8.81 24.66
CA ARG A 109 -12.74 -8.13 23.49
C ARG A 109 -11.84 -7.00 24.01
N LEU A 110 -10.53 -7.18 23.92
CA LEU A 110 -9.59 -6.08 24.12
C LEU A 110 -9.74 -5.20 22.88
N SER A 111 -10.83 -4.42 22.88
CA SER A 111 -10.85 -3.12 22.23
C SER A 111 -9.72 -2.31 22.86
N GLU A 112 -8.92 -1.68 22.00
CA GLU A 112 -7.76 -0.87 22.36
C GLU A 112 -6.52 -1.69 22.73
N VAL A 113 -5.76 -2.05 21.69
CA VAL A 113 -4.42 -1.52 21.41
C VAL A 113 -3.76 -2.42 20.35
N THR A 114 -3.20 -1.75 19.33
CA THR A 114 -2.39 -2.23 18.19
C THR A 114 -3.13 -2.85 16.99
N TYR A 115 -3.25 -2.05 15.92
CA TYR A 115 -3.75 -2.38 14.59
C TYR A 115 -2.86 -3.37 13.79
N PHE A 116 -1.80 -3.92 14.39
CA PHE A 116 -0.75 -4.65 13.70
C PHE A 116 -0.51 -6.01 14.38
N ASN A 117 -1.21 -7.06 13.93
CA ASN A 117 -0.93 -8.51 14.13
C ASN A 117 -2.20 -9.39 14.13
N LYS A 118 -3.17 -9.13 13.27
CA LYS A 118 -4.29 -10.08 13.12
C LYS A 118 -4.02 -11.17 12.10
N GLY A 119 -2.89 -11.07 11.39
CA GLY A 119 -2.35 -12.11 10.53
C GLY A 119 -3.39 -12.67 9.58
N HIS A 120 -4.27 -11.84 9.04
CA HIS A 120 -5.22 -12.23 8.00
C HIS A 120 -5.36 -11.04 7.04
N VAL A 121 -5.51 -11.33 5.75
CA VAL A 121 -5.77 -10.31 4.73
C VAL A 121 -7.27 -10.25 4.53
N TYR A 122 -7.91 -9.32 5.24
CA TYR A 122 -9.34 -9.03 5.14
C TYR A 122 -9.55 -7.59 5.61
N GLY A 123 -10.43 -6.83 4.97
CA GLY A 123 -10.80 -5.50 5.43
C GLY A 123 -11.50 -5.53 6.81
N LYS A 124 -11.21 -4.57 7.67
CA LYS A 124 -12.05 -4.31 8.85
C LYS A 124 -13.23 -3.39 8.47
N GLN A 125 -14.09 -3.12 9.45
CA GLN A 125 -14.82 -1.86 9.57
C GLN A 125 -14.04 -0.72 8.87
N ASN A 126 -14.60 0.02 7.91
CA ASN A 126 -14.03 1.29 7.43
C ASN A 126 -12.78 1.26 6.52
N VAL A 127 -12.37 0.13 5.93
CA VAL A 127 -11.17 0.11 5.04
C VAL A 127 -11.50 -0.28 3.60
N THR A 128 -10.85 0.38 2.65
CA THR A 128 -10.96 0.12 1.21
C THR A 128 -10.15 -1.11 0.78
N ASN A 129 -10.50 -1.69 -0.38
CA ASN A 129 -9.73 -2.77 -1.00
C ASN A 129 -8.25 -2.39 -1.21
N PHE A 130 -7.99 -1.13 -1.61
CA PHE A 130 -6.63 -0.64 -1.81
C PHE A 130 -5.86 -0.52 -0.50
N GLU A 131 -6.49 -0.12 0.60
CA GLU A 131 -5.84 -0.11 1.92
C GLU A 131 -5.50 -1.52 2.40
N VAL A 132 -6.40 -2.49 2.17
CA VAL A 132 -6.12 -3.89 2.48
C VAL A 132 -4.93 -4.40 1.66
N TYR A 133 -4.91 -4.13 0.36
CA TYR A 133 -3.81 -4.48 -0.54
C TYR A 133 -2.48 -3.80 -0.14
N SER A 134 -2.50 -2.48 0.08
CA SER A 134 -1.29 -1.71 0.41
C SER A 134 -0.70 -2.17 1.73
N LYS A 135 -1.51 -2.39 2.78
CA LYS A 135 -1.02 -2.98 4.04
C LYS A 135 -0.46 -4.38 3.86
N ALA A 136 -1.09 -5.20 3.00
CA ALA A 136 -0.57 -6.53 2.72
C ALA A 136 0.82 -6.49 2.06
N VAL A 137 1.01 -5.61 1.08
CA VAL A 137 2.30 -5.40 0.40
C VAL A 137 3.35 -4.79 1.34
N GLU A 138 2.97 -3.81 2.15
CA GLU A 138 3.83 -3.19 3.16
C GLU A 138 4.39 -4.23 4.12
N GLU A 139 3.53 -5.06 4.71
CA GLU A 139 3.97 -6.12 5.63
C GLU A 139 4.81 -7.17 4.92
N TYR A 140 4.39 -7.60 3.73
CA TYR A 140 5.06 -8.63 2.95
C TYR A 140 6.49 -8.22 2.57
N THR A 141 6.69 -6.97 2.13
CA THR A 141 7.99 -6.48 1.65
C THR A 141 9.03 -6.28 2.76
N THR A 142 8.62 -6.27 4.04
CA THR A 142 9.56 -6.30 5.18
C THR A 142 10.27 -7.65 5.36
N ARG A 143 9.81 -8.70 4.68
CA ARG A 143 10.26 -10.07 4.91
C ARG A 143 11.46 -10.48 4.05
N ASP A 144 12.25 -11.37 4.61
CA ASP A 144 13.42 -11.98 3.99
C ASP A 144 13.03 -12.94 2.88
N MET A 145 13.74 -12.82 1.75
CA MET A 145 13.52 -13.65 0.58
C MET A 145 14.80 -14.36 0.18
N ALA A 146 14.79 -15.69 0.26
CA ALA A 146 15.96 -16.50 -0.10
C ALA A 146 16.19 -16.55 -1.63
N LEU A 147 15.12 -16.68 -2.40
CA LEU A 147 15.14 -16.71 -3.87
C LEU A 147 14.42 -15.48 -4.41
N GLN A 148 15.17 -14.57 -5.03
CA GLN A 148 14.65 -13.28 -5.49
C GLN A 148 13.58 -13.46 -6.60
N GLU A 149 13.67 -14.56 -7.34
CA GLU A 149 12.74 -14.96 -8.41
C GLU A 149 11.33 -15.28 -7.89
N ASP A 150 11.20 -15.56 -6.59
CA ASP A 150 9.93 -15.95 -5.97
C ASP A 150 9.15 -14.75 -5.41
N ALA A 151 9.58 -13.52 -5.69
CA ALA A 151 8.99 -12.33 -5.10
C ALA A 151 7.49 -12.15 -5.35
N LEU A 152 6.99 -12.54 -6.52
CA LEU A 152 5.55 -12.55 -6.79
C LEU A 152 4.91 -13.88 -6.39
N LYS A 153 5.63 -14.99 -6.49
CA LYS A 153 5.11 -16.33 -6.15
C LYS A 153 4.74 -16.45 -4.68
N ALA A 154 5.56 -15.89 -3.79
CA ALA A 154 5.34 -15.88 -2.36
C ALA A 154 4.13 -15.04 -1.91
N LEU A 155 3.64 -14.13 -2.76
CA LEU A 155 2.43 -13.33 -2.52
C LEU A 155 1.24 -13.77 -3.38
N THR A 156 1.42 -14.68 -4.34
CA THR A 156 0.39 -15.05 -5.33
C THR A 156 -0.89 -15.54 -4.66
N GLY A 157 -0.82 -16.27 -3.56
CA GLY A 157 -2.02 -16.67 -2.81
C GLY A 157 -2.85 -15.47 -2.32
N VAL A 158 -2.18 -14.42 -1.84
CA VAL A 158 -2.83 -13.20 -1.35
C VAL A 158 -3.43 -12.42 -2.52
N LEU A 159 -2.67 -12.22 -3.60
CA LEU A 159 -3.14 -11.52 -4.79
C LEU A 159 -4.36 -12.25 -5.40
N SER A 160 -4.32 -13.57 -5.51
CA SER A 160 -5.47 -14.36 -6.00
C SER A 160 -6.69 -14.31 -5.09
N TYR A 161 -6.51 -14.09 -3.79
CA TYR A 161 -7.64 -13.84 -2.89
C TYR A 161 -8.24 -12.45 -3.14
N LEU A 162 -7.38 -11.44 -3.32
CA LEU A 162 -7.80 -10.06 -3.58
C LEU A 162 -8.40 -9.85 -4.97
N GLN A 163 -8.07 -10.69 -5.96
CA GLN A 163 -8.62 -10.60 -7.32
C GLN A 163 -10.16 -10.56 -7.34
N THR A 164 -10.82 -11.30 -6.45
CA THR A 164 -12.29 -11.30 -6.36
C THR A 164 -12.81 -9.93 -5.90
N SER A 165 -12.18 -9.31 -4.91
CA SER A 165 -12.58 -8.01 -4.39
C SER A 165 -12.24 -6.88 -5.34
N PHE A 166 -11.10 -6.96 -6.05
CA PHE A 166 -10.70 -5.96 -7.04
C PHE A 166 -11.43 -6.10 -8.38
N ARG A 167 -11.97 -7.29 -8.68
CA ARG A 167 -12.57 -7.65 -9.98
C ARG A 167 -11.63 -7.34 -11.16
N GLY A 168 -10.34 -7.50 -10.91
CA GLY A 168 -9.25 -7.17 -11.82
C GLY A 168 -8.08 -8.12 -11.64
N SER A 169 -7.03 -7.92 -12.44
CA SER A 169 -5.78 -8.67 -12.35
C SER A 169 -4.70 -7.89 -11.61
N PHE A 170 -3.62 -8.59 -11.26
CA PHE A 170 -2.44 -7.96 -10.67
C PHE A 170 -1.29 -8.00 -11.65
N LEU A 171 -0.84 -6.84 -12.08
CA LEU A 171 0.29 -6.65 -12.96
C LEU A 171 1.57 -6.45 -12.14
N TYR A 172 2.46 -7.44 -12.18
CA TYR A 172 3.66 -7.47 -11.33
C TYR A 172 3.37 -7.14 -9.86
N GLY A 173 2.25 -7.63 -9.35
CA GLY A 173 1.83 -7.39 -7.97
C GLY A 173 1.03 -6.11 -7.74
N LEU A 174 0.85 -5.22 -8.73
CA LEU A 174 0.01 -4.02 -8.65
C LEU A 174 -1.40 -4.30 -9.19
N PRO A 175 -2.50 -3.88 -8.53
CA PRO A 175 -3.84 -4.00 -9.10
C PRO A 175 -3.96 -3.16 -10.38
N ASP A 176 -4.48 -3.74 -11.46
CA ASP A 176 -4.64 -3.06 -12.75
C ASP A 176 -5.76 -1.98 -12.72
N THR A 177 -6.82 -2.25 -11.96
CA THR A 177 -7.94 -1.36 -11.68
C THR A 177 -7.57 -0.06 -10.97
N GLU A 178 -6.55 -0.10 -10.12
CA GLU A 178 -6.04 1.03 -9.34
C GLU A 178 -4.57 1.33 -9.66
N ILE A 179 -4.10 1.00 -10.87
CA ILE A 179 -2.67 1.10 -11.22
C ILE A 179 -2.09 2.49 -10.95
N ASP A 180 -2.87 3.55 -11.12
CA ASP A 180 -2.46 4.94 -10.86
C ASP A 180 -2.10 5.19 -9.39
N GLN A 181 -2.87 4.61 -8.47
CA GLN A 181 -2.63 4.69 -7.03
C GLN A 181 -1.57 3.66 -6.62
N ALA A 182 -1.58 2.48 -7.23
CA ALA A 182 -0.62 1.42 -6.97
C ALA A 182 0.81 1.83 -7.35
N LEU A 183 0.99 2.70 -8.36
CA LEU A 183 2.28 3.26 -8.74
C LEU A 183 2.85 4.26 -7.73
N LEU A 184 2.09 4.68 -6.71
CA LEU A 184 2.51 5.63 -5.70
C LEU A 184 3.28 5.00 -4.53
N TRP A 185 3.50 3.68 -4.54
CA TRP A 185 4.36 3.03 -3.55
C TRP A 185 5.71 3.76 -3.50
N ARG A 186 6.34 3.89 -2.33
CA ARG A 186 7.68 4.45 -2.16
C ARG A 186 8.51 3.56 -1.23
N PRO A 187 9.85 3.60 -1.30
CA PRO A 187 10.65 2.86 -0.34
C PRO A 187 10.47 3.44 1.06
N ARG A 188 10.26 2.59 2.06
CA ARG A 188 10.26 2.94 3.49
C ARG A 188 11.68 2.87 4.08
N ASP A 189 12.47 1.94 3.57
CA ASP A 189 13.88 1.72 3.93
C ASP A 189 14.73 1.50 2.66
N ASN A 190 15.97 1.02 2.80
CA ASN A 190 16.89 0.82 1.70
C ASN A 190 16.26 -0.04 0.60
N ALA A 191 16.18 0.51 -0.61
CA ALA A 191 15.64 -0.17 -1.77
C ALA A 191 16.72 -0.38 -2.84
N ILE A 192 16.90 -1.64 -3.23
CA ILE A 192 17.88 -2.05 -4.24
C ILE A 192 17.14 -2.79 -5.36
N ARG A 193 17.49 -2.51 -6.62
CA ARG A 193 16.90 -3.22 -7.76
C ARG A 193 17.15 -4.72 -7.65
N ARG A 194 16.06 -5.48 -7.73
CA ARG A 194 16.05 -6.93 -7.63
C ARG A 194 16.61 -7.56 -8.89
N LYS A 195 17.64 -8.39 -8.71
CA LYS A 195 18.35 -9.09 -9.78
C LYS A 195 18.34 -10.60 -9.55
N ASP A 196 18.44 -11.35 -10.63
CA ASP A 196 18.70 -12.79 -10.58
C ASP A 196 20.17 -13.08 -10.25
N ARG A 197 20.52 -14.36 -10.15
CA ARG A 197 21.90 -14.81 -9.91
C ARG A 197 22.90 -14.41 -11.00
N THR A 198 22.42 -14.05 -12.19
CA THR A 198 23.24 -13.59 -13.33
C THR A 198 23.38 -12.07 -13.39
N GLY A 199 22.72 -11.33 -12.48
CA GLY A 199 22.74 -9.87 -12.41
C GLY A 199 21.69 -9.18 -13.29
N ARG A 200 20.76 -9.92 -13.92
CA ARG A 200 19.67 -9.35 -14.73
C ARG A 200 18.52 -8.90 -13.85
N TYR A 201 17.89 -7.77 -14.18
CA TYR A 201 16.71 -7.29 -13.47
C TYR A 201 15.54 -8.26 -13.65
N LEU A 202 14.91 -8.64 -12.53
CA LEU A 202 13.84 -9.65 -12.52
C LEU A 202 12.46 -9.08 -12.84
N PHE A 203 12.18 -7.85 -12.40
CA PHE A 203 10.89 -7.21 -12.56
C PHE A 203 11.04 -5.72 -12.89
N PRO A 204 9.98 -5.09 -13.43
CA PRO A 204 10.00 -3.67 -13.84
C PRO A 204 10.34 -2.70 -12.71
N SER A 205 10.90 -1.53 -13.06
CA SER A 205 11.29 -0.50 -12.08
C SER A 205 10.11 0.12 -11.36
N TRP A 206 8.94 0.11 -12.00
CA TRP A 206 7.72 0.75 -11.54
C TRP A 206 6.89 -0.13 -10.60
N SER A 207 7.18 -1.43 -10.51
CA SER A 207 6.57 -2.33 -9.53
C SER A 207 7.43 -2.46 -8.29
N TRP A 208 6.82 -2.51 -7.10
CA TRP A 208 7.51 -2.82 -5.85
C TRP A 208 8.25 -4.17 -5.91
N ALA A 209 7.78 -5.11 -6.74
CA ALA A 209 8.42 -6.42 -6.90
C ALA A 209 9.83 -6.31 -7.51
N GLY A 210 10.09 -5.25 -8.27
CA GLY A 210 11.40 -4.94 -8.85
C GLY A 210 12.46 -4.51 -7.84
N TRP A 211 12.13 -4.46 -6.55
CA TRP A 211 12.98 -3.94 -5.49
C TRP A 211 13.06 -4.89 -4.30
N ILE A 212 14.22 -4.92 -3.66
CA ILE A 212 14.48 -5.54 -2.36
C ILE A 212 14.47 -4.41 -1.34
N GLY A 213 13.62 -4.52 -0.31
CA GLY A 213 13.42 -3.49 0.71
C GLY A 213 11.95 -3.30 1.04
N SER A 214 11.66 -2.75 2.21
CA SER A 214 10.29 -2.42 2.62
C SER A 214 9.76 -1.24 1.82
N VAL A 215 8.48 -1.32 1.43
CA VAL A 215 7.79 -0.24 0.75
C VAL A 215 6.64 0.28 1.61
N GLU A 216 6.10 1.43 1.21
CA GLU A 216 4.90 2.00 1.80
C GLU A 216 4.05 2.76 0.80
N PHE A 217 2.76 2.87 1.12
CA PHE A 217 1.78 3.67 0.42
C PHE A 217 1.25 4.73 1.39
N GLU A 218 1.01 5.92 0.87
CA GLU A 218 0.23 6.91 1.64
C GLU A 218 -1.25 6.55 1.62
N GLN A 219 -1.92 6.70 2.76
CA GLN A 219 -3.35 6.43 2.91
C GLN A 219 -4.18 7.64 2.45
N ASN A 220 -3.78 8.25 1.34
CA ASN A 220 -4.42 9.42 0.76
C ASN A 220 -5.19 9.04 -0.49
N LEU A 221 -6.38 9.65 -0.65
CA LEU A 221 -7.16 9.51 -1.88
C LEU A 221 -6.40 10.13 -3.06
N ALA A 222 -6.20 9.34 -4.11
CA ALA A 222 -5.49 9.76 -5.32
C ALA A 222 -6.45 9.73 -6.53
N ILE A 223 -6.72 10.91 -7.09
CA ILE A 223 -7.54 11.04 -8.30
C ILE A 223 -6.61 10.92 -9.51
N SER A 224 -6.80 9.88 -10.32
CA SER A 224 -5.97 9.62 -11.50
C SER A 224 -5.93 10.81 -12.47
N ARG A 225 -4.75 11.06 -13.05
CA ARG A 225 -4.48 12.07 -14.08
C ARG A 225 -3.69 11.49 -15.27
N VAL A 226 -3.71 10.17 -15.42
CA VAL A 226 -3.02 9.42 -16.49
C VAL A 226 -4.02 8.85 -17.49
N LYS A 227 -3.66 8.89 -18.78
CA LYS A 227 -4.35 8.13 -19.84
C LYS A 227 -3.50 6.94 -20.23
N TRP A 228 -3.94 5.74 -19.90
CA TRP A 228 -3.30 4.48 -20.28
C TRP A 228 -3.52 4.18 -21.76
N LYS A 229 -2.52 3.60 -22.42
CA LYS A 229 -2.58 3.24 -23.84
C LYS A 229 -2.65 1.73 -23.95
N ASN A 230 -3.69 1.24 -24.60
CA ASN A 230 -3.79 -0.17 -24.95
C ASN A 230 -2.77 -0.47 -26.05
N PRO A 231 -1.80 -1.38 -25.85
CA PRO A 231 -0.75 -1.64 -26.82
C PRO A 231 -1.23 -2.40 -28.06
N HIS A 232 -2.35 -3.11 -27.97
CA HIS A 232 -2.92 -3.86 -29.10
C HIS A 232 -3.77 -2.94 -29.99
N THR A 233 -4.57 -2.07 -29.39
CA THR A 233 -5.51 -1.21 -30.14
C THR A 233 -4.99 0.21 -30.36
N GLY A 234 -3.97 0.63 -29.63
CA GLY A 234 -3.46 2.00 -29.61
C GLY A 234 -4.39 3.01 -28.92
N LYS A 235 -5.56 2.58 -28.43
CA LYS A 235 -6.57 3.46 -27.83
C LYS A 235 -6.17 3.88 -26.42
N PHE A 236 -6.45 5.13 -26.09
CA PHE A 236 -6.27 5.67 -24.74
C PHE A 236 -7.51 5.44 -23.88
N PHE A 237 -7.29 5.17 -22.60
CA PHE A 237 -8.35 4.99 -21.60
C PHE A 237 -7.87 5.46 -20.22
N SER A 238 -8.81 5.71 -19.31
CA SER A 238 -8.51 5.95 -17.89
C SER A 238 -8.95 4.75 -17.05
N THR A 239 -8.31 4.51 -15.91
CA THR A 239 -8.76 3.52 -14.92
C THR A 239 -10.18 3.81 -14.42
N GLU A 240 -10.60 5.07 -14.45
CA GLU A 240 -11.99 5.44 -14.18
C GLU A 240 -12.94 4.89 -15.25
N SER A 241 -12.63 5.09 -16.54
CA SER A 241 -13.44 4.53 -17.64
C SER A 241 -13.48 3.00 -17.63
N PHE A 242 -12.44 2.36 -17.09
CA PHE A 242 -12.39 0.91 -16.87
C PHE A 242 -13.40 0.46 -15.81
N ARG A 243 -13.53 1.20 -14.71
CA ARG A 243 -14.37 0.83 -13.56
C ARG A 243 -15.86 1.11 -13.76
N ARG A 244 -16.21 1.97 -14.73
CA ARG A 244 -17.58 2.40 -15.02
C ARG A 244 -18.40 1.31 -15.77
N PRO A 245 -19.71 1.14 -15.45
CA PRO A 245 -20.66 0.38 -16.27
C PRO A 245 -20.73 0.85 -17.73
N ASP A 246 -21.20 -0.03 -18.62
CA ASP A 246 -21.42 0.30 -20.03
C ASP A 246 -22.69 1.10 -20.33
N SER A 247 -23.67 1.10 -19.42
CA SER A 247 -24.98 1.73 -19.64
C SER A 247 -25.13 3.07 -18.90
N ASP A 248 -24.91 4.15 -19.65
CA ASP A 248 -25.48 5.50 -19.56
C ASP A 248 -25.13 6.48 -18.42
N SER A 249 -25.17 7.77 -18.79
CA SER A 249 -25.00 9.08 -18.12
C SER A 249 -24.20 9.20 -16.81
N ILE A 250 -23.55 10.37 -16.64
CA ILE A 250 -22.83 10.73 -15.40
C ILE A 250 -23.72 10.72 -14.15
N ASP A 251 -25.05 10.64 -14.34
CA ASP A 251 -26.10 10.54 -13.32
C ASP A 251 -26.52 9.09 -12.98
N SER A 252 -26.08 8.10 -13.77
CA SER A 252 -26.36 6.69 -13.48
C SER A 252 -25.37 6.15 -12.45
N CYS A 253 -25.84 6.14 -11.21
CA CYS A 253 -25.80 5.05 -10.24
C CYS A 253 -24.64 4.04 -10.11
N TRP A 254 -23.48 4.14 -10.79
CA TRP A 254 -22.32 3.28 -10.48
C TRP A 254 -21.72 3.58 -9.09
N TYR A 255 -22.19 4.67 -8.49
CA TYR A 255 -22.00 5.10 -7.12
C TYR A 255 -23.29 4.98 -6.26
N ARG A 256 -24.40 4.38 -6.75
CA ARG A 256 -25.65 4.18 -6.00
C ARG A 256 -26.10 2.72 -5.96
N ASP A 257 -26.13 2.19 -4.74
CA ASP A 257 -27.24 1.41 -4.17
C ASP A 257 -27.69 0.10 -4.82
N THR A 258 -26.77 -0.74 -5.28
CA THR A 258 -26.98 -2.19 -5.16
C THR A 258 -25.96 -2.81 -4.22
N TRP A 259 -25.93 -2.26 -3.00
CA TRP A 259 -25.40 -2.93 -1.83
C TRP A 259 -26.31 -4.11 -1.51
N SER A 260 -25.89 -5.35 -1.76
CA SER A 260 -26.63 -6.49 -1.22
C SER A 260 -26.37 -6.55 0.29
N GLU A 261 -27.41 -6.34 1.09
CA GLU A 261 -27.45 -6.73 2.51
C GLU A 261 -27.30 -8.25 2.68
N GLU A 262 -27.25 -9.02 1.59
CA GLU A 262 -27.00 -10.45 1.64
C GLU A 262 -25.55 -10.73 1.98
N ASP A 263 -25.43 -11.45 3.09
CA ASP A 263 -24.26 -12.01 3.74
C ASP A 263 -23.48 -12.94 2.77
N ILE A 264 -22.72 -12.38 1.83
CA ILE A 264 -21.88 -13.18 0.93
C ILE A 264 -20.59 -13.52 1.66
N HIS A 265 -20.59 -14.65 2.37
CA HIS A 265 -19.44 -15.47 2.77
C HIS A 265 -18.02 -14.90 2.45
N GLY A 266 -17.56 -13.90 3.20
CA GLY A 266 -16.13 -13.53 3.26
C GLY A 266 -15.64 -12.38 2.37
N SER A 267 -16.52 -11.50 1.89
CA SER A 267 -16.16 -10.21 1.28
C SER A 267 -16.49 -9.06 2.24
N ILE A 268 -15.56 -8.12 2.47
CA ILE A 268 -15.73 -7.05 3.46
C ILE A 268 -16.39 -5.82 2.88
N TYR A 269 -17.34 -5.33 3.66
CA TYR A 269 -18.12 -4.12 3.46
C TYR A 269 -17.39 -2.89 4.01
N VAL A 270 -17.45 -1.79 3.26
CA VAL A 270 -16.92 -0.48 3.62
C VAL A 270 -18.00 0.31 4.34
N SER A 271 -17.72 0.73 5.57
CA SER A 271 -18.41 1.84 6.24
C SER A 271 -17.36 2.42 7.16
N SER A 272 -16.85 3.62 6.79
CA SER A 272 -16.57 4.83 7.57
C SER A 272 -17.67 5.31 8.52
N GLY A 273 -17.63 5.00 9.81
CA GLY A 273 -18.64 5.40 10.78
C GLY A 273 -18.50 6.85 11.20
N GLY A 274 -19.44 7.67 10.76
CA GLY A 274 -20.00 8.78 11.53
C GLY A 274 -21.51 8.75 11.34
N PHE A 275 -22.27 8.46 12.40
CA PHE A 275 -23.68 8.81 12.41
C PHE A 275 -23.75 10.32 12.52
N ASP A 276 -24.55 10.97 11.67
CA ASP A 276 -24.92 12.35 11.94
C ASP A 276 -25.71 12.44 13.26
N GLU A 277 -25.90 13.65 13.76
CA GLU A 277 -26.67 13.96 14.97
C GLU A 277 -28.13 13.44 14.94
N ASN A 278 -28.60 12.92 13.80
CA ASN A 278 -29.91 12.32 13.59
C ASN A 278 -29.86 10.78 13.44
N GLY A 279 -28.72 10.14 13.68
CA GLY A 279 -28.57 8.69 13.59
C GLY A 279 -28.57 8.14 12.16
N LYS A 280 -28.36 8.99 11.15
CA LYS A 280 -28.23 8.58 9.76
C LYS A 280 -26.76 8.35 9.43
N MET A 281 -26.44 7.21 8.79
CA MET A 281 -25.08 6.96 8.32
C MET A 281 -24.71 7.98 7.24
N GLY A 282 -23.58 8.67 7.42
CA GLY A 282 -22.99 9.47 6.35
C GLY A 282 -22.63 8.60 5.15
N GLU A 283 -23.20 8.90 3.99
CA GLU A 283 -22.84 8.22 2.74
C GLU A 283 -21.35 8.41 2.45
N MET A 284 -20.60 7.31 2.44
CA MET A 284 -19.19 7.30 2.07
C MET A 284 -18.98 6.53 0.78
N ARG A 285 -18.64 7.29 -0.26
CA ARG A 285 -18.47 6.84 -1.64
C ARG A 285 -16.97 6.73 -1.92
N TYR A 286 -16.35 5.63 -1.51
CA TYR A 286 -14.98 5.30 -1.93
C TYR A 286 -15.00 4.20 -2.98
N LEU A 287 -13.96 4.21 -3.84
CA LEU A 287 -13.71 3.35 -4.99
C LEU A 287 -14.16 1.90 -4.76
N HIS A 288 -15.43 1.64 -5.09
CA HIS A 288 -15.99 0.29 -5.14
C HIS A 288 -15.43 -0.42 -6.37
N PRO A 289 -15.21 -1.75 -6.31
CA PRO A 289 -14.70 -2.49 -7.44
C PRO A 289 -15.53 -2.32 -8.70
N VAL A 290 -14.83 -2.45 -9.83
CA VAL A 290 -15.33 -2.59 -11.20
C VAL A 290 -16.79 -3.06 -11.20
N ALA A 291 -17.69 -2.27 -11.76
CA ALA A 291 -19.11 -2.63 -11.73
C ALA A 291 -19.34 -4.04 -12.29
N ASP A 292 -20.30 -4.79 -11.73
CA ASP A 292 -20.59 -6.17 -12.17
C ASP A 292 -20.97 -6.25 -13.65
N CYS A 293 -21.52 -5.15 -14.17
CA CYS A 293 -21.93 -4.96 -15.55
C CYS A 293 -20.90 -4.22 -16.41
N ALA A 294 -19.71 -3.89 -15.89
CA ALA A 294 -18.63 -3.38 -16.73
C ALA A 294 -18.19 -4.51 -17.66
N SER A 295 -18.35 -4.33 -18.98
CA SER A 295 -17.87 -5.34 -19.92
C SER A 295 -16.39 -5.59 -19.69
N THR A 296 -16.00 -6.86 -19.81
CA THR A 296 -14.62 -7.29 -19.97
C THR A 296 -14.09 -6.78 -21.31
N LYS A 297 -13.98 -5.46 -21.48
CA LYS A 297 -13.29 -4.90 -22.64
C LYS A 297 -11.83 -5.31 -22.51
N ASP A 298 -11.18 -5.42 -23.66
CA ASP A 298 -9.83 -5.93 -23.83
C ASP A 298 -8.79 -4.90 -23.33
N TRP A 299 -8.90 -4.49 -22.07
CA TRP A 299 -8.15 -3.42 -21.45
C TRP A 299 -6.77 -3.94 -21.03
N MET A 300 -5.84 -3.90 -21.97
CA MET A 300 -4.46 -4.32 -21.70
C MET A 300 -3.60 -3.10 -21.39
N PHE A 301 -2.93 -3.12 -20.24
CA PHE A 301 -2.03 -2.04 -19.81
C PHE A 301 -0.60 -2.17 -20.36
N PHE A 302 -0.22 -3.36 -20.85
CA PHE A 302 1.18 -3.70 -21.10
C PHE A 302 1.40 -4.46 -22.40
N ASP A 303 2.55 -4.20 -23.04
CA ASP A 303 2.96 -4.86 -24.27
C ASP A 303 3.58 -6.25 -24.03
N ILE A 304 4.05 -6.93 -25.08
CA ILE A 304 4.67 -8.27 -24.95
C ILE A 304 5.91 -8.27 -24.04
N LYS A 305 6.55 -7.09 -23.89
CA LYS A 305 7.71 -6.86 -23.04
C LYS A 305 7.31 -6.38 -21.64
N GLN A 306 6.01 -6.38 -21.36
CA GLN A 306 5.37 -5.98 -20.12
C GLN A 306 5.66 -4.53 -19.72
N ARG A 307 5.77 -3.64 -20.71
CA ARG A 307 5.99 -2.20 -20.53
C ARG A 307 4.66 -1.48 -20.46
N LEU A 308 4.56 -0.53 -19.53
CA LEU A 308 3.39 0.32 -19.40
C LEU A 308 3.47 1.47 -20.42
N GLN A 309 2.44 1.64 -21.23
CA GLN A 309 2.33 2.78 -22.15
C GLN A 309 1.24 3.72 -21.66
N PHE A 310 1.57 5.00 -21.54
CA PHE A 310 0.61 5.99 -21.06
C PHE A 310 0.94 7.39 -21.55
N ARG A 311 -0.05 8.27 -21.45
CA ARG A 311 0.04 9.70 -21.71
C ARG A 311 -0.28 10.46 -20.44
N ALA A 312 0.59 11.39 -20.07
CA ALA A 312 0.48 12.20 -18.87
C ALA A 312 1.04 13.61 -19.11
N LEU A 313 0.66 14.56 -18.25
CA LEU A 313 1.35 15.86 -18.19
C LEU A 313 2.73 15.67 -17.57
N PHE A 314 3.74 16.32 -18.14
CA PHE A 314 5.07 16.37 -17.58
C PHE A 314 5.65 17.78 -17.65
N CYS A 315 6.56 18.07 -16.74
CA CYS A 315 7.41 19.26 -16.77
C CYS A 315 8.79 18.93 -16.17
N CYS A 316 9.70 19.90 -16.23
CA CYS A 316 11.03 19.77 -15.66
C CYS A 316 11.15 20.59 -14.37
N PHE A 317 11.79 20.02 -13.36
CA PHE A 317 12.17 20.75 -12.13
C PHE A 317 13.63 20.51 -11.78
N LYS A 318 14.20 21.41 -10.98
CA LYS A 318 15.57 21.29 -10.48
C LYS A 318 15.61 20.46 -9.20
N ILE A 319 16.59 19.57 -9.11
CA ILE A 319 17.01 18.92 -7.85
C ILE A 319 18.45 19.37 -7.57
N ASN A 320 18.75 19.81 -6.35
CA ASN A 320 20.07 20.35 -5.97
C ASN A 320 20.71 19.64 -4.76
N ARG A 321 20.31 18.39 -4.48
CA ARG A 321 20.73 17.56 -3.34
C ARG A 321 20.35 18.06 -1.94
N GLN A 322 19.65 19.19 -1.83
CA GLN A 322 19.05 19.55 -0.56
C GLN A 322 17.97 18.52 -0.22
N HIS A 323 18.01 18.01 1.00
CA HIS A 323 17.04 17.06 1.51
C HIS A 323 16.22 17.67 2.65
N ASP A 324 15.05 17.11 2.89
CA ASP A 324 14.20 17.51 4.01
C ASP A 324 14.86 17.17 5.36
N ARG A 325 14.55 17.95 6.40
CA ARG A 325 15.09 17.79 7.77
C ARG A 325 14.57 16.53 8.46
N TYR A 326 13.42 16.00 8.02
CA TYR A 326 12.79 14.81 8.60
C TYR A 326 13.23 13.49 7.95
N ALA A 327 14.00 13.55 6.86
CA ALA A 327 14.63 12.35 6.33
C ALA A 327 15.72 11.89 7.31
N SER A 328 15.80 10.58 7.56
CA SER A 328 16.89 9.91 8.31
C SER A 328 18.23 9.94 7.55
N CYS A 329 18.57 11.10 6.97
CA CYS A 329 19.81 11.42 6.31
C CYS A 329 20.83 11.84 7.37
N SER A 330 21.55 10.88 7.93
CA SER A 330 22.70 11.18 8.79
C SER A 330 24.00 10.82 8.05
N ARG A 331 24.84 11.84 7.83
CA ARG A 331 26.25 11.69 7.40
C ARG A 331 26.47 10.99 6.04
N GLY A 332 25.63 11.25 5.04
CA GLY A 332 25.88 10.86 3.65
C GLY A 332 25.57 9.39 3.29
N MET A 333 25.01 8.61 4.23
CA MET A 333 24.43 7.29 3.95
C MET A 333 22.91 7.42 3.93
N HIS A 334 22.30 7.09 2.80
CA HIS A 334 20.85 7.17 2.62
C HIS A 334 20.30 5.77 2.42
N ASN A 335 19.28 5.39 3.19
CA ASN A 335 18.41 4.26 2.87
C ASN A 335 17.30 4.73 1.91
N VAL A 336 16.66 5.84 2.26
CA VAL A 336 15.74 6.62 1.42
C VAL A 336 16.12 8.10 1.56
N CYS A 337 16.05 8.86 0.48
CA CYS A 337 16.30 10.30 0.50
C CYS A 337 15.05 11.06 0.06
N ALA A 338 14.59 12.01 0.88
CA ALA A 338 13.55 12.97 0.53
C ALA A 338 14.22 14.24 0.01
N LEU A 339 14.39 14.34 -1.31
CA LEU A 339 15.06 15.46 -1.97
C LEU A 339 14.05 16.58 -2.24
N LYS A 340 14.47 17.82 -2.00
CA LYS A 340 13.69 19.00 -2.32
C LYS A 340 13.65 19.22 -3.84
N ILE A 341 12.47 19.56 -4.34
CA ILE A 341 12.22 19.90 -5.74
C ILE A 341 12.13 21.43 -5.84
N PHE A 342 12.82 22.02 -6.81
CA PHE A 342 12.85 23.46 -7.02
C PHE A 342 12.32 23.85 -8.40
N SER A 343 11.57 24.95 -8.47
CA SER A 343 11.26 25.64 -9.73
C SER A 343 12.52 26.23 -10.34
N PHE A 344 12.47 26.64 -11.61
CA PHE A 344 13.60 27.36 -12.23
C PHE A 344 13.91 28.70 -11.55
N SER A 345 12.91 29.28 -10.87
CA SER A 345 13.03 30.48 -10.03
C SER A 345 13.49 30.21 -8.59
N ASP A 346 14.01 29.02 -8.29
CA ASP A 346 14.56 28.61 -6.99
C ASP A 346 13.57 28.60 -5.81
N ASN A 347 12.28 28.43 -6.08
CA ASN A 347 11.28 28.17 -5.06
C ASN A 347 11.21 26.68 -4.76
N GLN A 348 11.11 26.28 -3.49
CA GLN A 348 10.84 24.89 -3.14
C GLN A 348 9.37 24.57 -3.51
N VAL A 349 9.16 23.72 -4.52
CA VAL A 349 7.82 23.41 -5.06
C VAL A 349 7.27 22.08 -4.57
N GLY A 350 8.12 21.25 -3.94
CA GLY A 350 7.76 19.91 -3.54
C GLY A 350 8.93 19.08 -3.02
N THR A 351 8.69 17.79 -2.85
CA THR A 351 9.65 16.81 -2.35
C THR A 351 9.52 15.48 -3.10
N ILE A 352 10.64 14.87 -3.46
CA ILE A 352 10.72 13.57 -4.15
C ILE A 352 11.42 12.55 -3.25
N HIS A 353 10.80 11.37 -3.07
CA HIS A 353 11.41 10.25 -2.35
C HIS A 353 12.06 9.31 -3.35
N VAL A 354 13.37 9.11 -3.18
CA VAL A 354 14.18 8.20 -3.99
C VAL A 354 14.91 7.20 -3.09
N PRO A 355 15.15 5.96 -3.54
CA PRO A 355 16.09 5.06 -2.88
C PRO A 355 17.44 5.73 -2.70
N GLY A 356 18.13 5.48 -1.59
CA GLY A 356 19.44 6.10 -1.34
C GLY A 356 20.50 5.72 -2.38
N SER A 357 20.39 4.52 -2.95
CA SER A 357 21.19 4.06 -4.08
C SER A 357 21.02 4.94 -5.33
N ILE A 358 19.82 5.48 -5.56
CA ILE A 358 19.53 6.44 -6.63
C ILE A 358 19.98 7.85 -6.23
N ALA A 359 19.69 8.27 -4.99
CA ALA A 359 20.04 9.60 -4.48
C ALA A 359 21.54 9.90 -4.64
N ALA A 360 22.39 8.90 -4.37
CA ALA A 360 23.84 9.01 -4.51
C ALA A 360 24.31 9.27 -5.96
N LEU A 361 23.53 8.83 -6.96
CA LEU A 361 23.85 8.96 -8.38
C LEU A 361 23.30 10.26 -8.99
N LEU A 362 22.24 10.83 -8.41
CA LEU A 362 21.63 12.06 -8.88
C LEU A 362 22.61 13.24 -8.71
N GLN A 363 23.00 13.84 -9.85
CA GLN A 363 23.73 15.11 -9.87
C GLN A 363 22.74 16.28 -9.83
N PRO A 364 23.13 17.44 -9.28
CA PRO A 364 22.31 18.64 -9.39
C PRO A 364 21.97 18.97 -10.85
N GLY A 365 20.69 19.24 -11.14
CA GLY A 365 20.25 19.46 -12.51
C GLY A 365 18.74 19.50 -12.65
N ALA A 366 18.29 19.63 -13.90
CA ALA A 366 16.87 19.55 -14.27
C ALA A 366 16.49 18.11 -14.59
N PHE A 367 15.33 17.67 -14.10
CA PHE A 367 14.83 16.30 -14.26
C PHE A 367 13.37 16.31 -14.73
N GLU A 368 12.98 15.24 -15.43
CA GLU A 368 11.60 15.04 -15.90
C GLU A 368 10.71 14.53 -14.76
N PHE A 369 9.59 15.21 -14.53
CA PHE A 369 8.55 14.80 -13.58
C PHE A 369 7.22 14.60 -14.29
N VAL A 370 6.59 13.46 -14.02
CA VAL A 370 5.31 13.07 -14.62
C VAL A 370 4.21 13.19 -13.57
N ARG A 371 3.10 13.85 -13.93
CA ARG A 371 1.90 13.95 -13.09
C ARG A 371 1.10 12.63 -13.14
N LEU A 372 0.98 11.95 -12.01
CA LEU A 372 0.21 10.69 -11.91
C LEU A 372 -1.21 10.92 -11.41
N SER A 373 -1.36 11.67 -10.33
CA SER A 373 -2.64 11.88 -9.70
C SER A 373 -2.68 13.19 -8.92
N ARG A 374 -3.88 13.61 -8.56
CA ARG A 374 -4.15 14.74 -7.67
C ARG A 374 -4.58 14.22 -6.30
N THR A 375 -4.09 14.84 -5.24
CA THR A 375 -4.36 14.43 -3.86
C THR A 375 -4.35 15.62 -2.90
N ARG A 376 -4.68 15.37 -1.64
CA ARG A 376 -4.66 16.34 -0.54
C ARG A 376 -3.30 16.31 0.17
N LEU A 377 -3.06 17.33 0.99
CA LEU A 377 -1.88 17.40 1.85
C LEU A 377 -1.99 16.48 3.05
N ASN A 378 -3.13 16.49 3.73
CA ASN A 378 -3.36 15.77 4.98
C ASN A 378 -4.26 14.54 4.77
N GLU A 379 -4.05 13.54 5.62
CA GLU A 379 -5.00 12.46 5.88
C GLU A 379 -6.17 13.08 6.66
N ASP A 380 -7.38 13.12 6.11
CA ASP A 380 -8.55 13.40 6.97
C ASP A 380 -9.92 13.05 6.37
N ASP A 381 -10.86 12.81 7.30
CA ASP A 381 -12.27 12.36 7.22
C ASP A 381 -13.22 13.33 6.47
N THR A 382 -12.73 14.08 5.48
CA THR A 382 -13.49 15.14 4.84
C THR A 382 -14.54 14.60 3.87
N SER A 383 -15.80 14.97 4.12
CA SER A 383 -17.00 14.62 3.36
C SER A 383 -16.86 14.82 1.83
N HIS A 384 -17.49 13.92 1.07
CA HIS A 384 -17.48 13.82 -0.40
C HIS A 384 -18.02 15.07 -1.13
N ASN A 385 -18.71 15.99 -0.45
CA ASN A 385 -19.23 17.22 -1.07
C ASN A 385 -18.13 18.24 -1.44
N GLN A 386 -16.86 17.88 -1.27
CA GLN A 386 -15.68 18.73 -1.51
C GLN A 386 -14.72 18.15 -2.56
N PHE A 387 -15.20 17.33 -3.50
CA PHE A 387 -14.42 16.98 -4.69
C PHE A 387 -14.16 18.24 -5.55
N PRO A 388 -12.99 18.37 -6.20
CA PRO A 388 -12.72 19.50 -7.07
C PRO A 388 -13.72 19.56 -8.22
N ALA A 389 -14.23 20.75 -8.57
CA ALA A 389 -15.14 20.94 -9.70
C ALA A 389 -14.50 20.51 -11.05
N ASP A 390 -13.17 20.45 -11.14
CA ASP A 390 -12.38 19.95 -12.27
C ASP A 390 -12.14 18.42 -12.21
N TYR A 391 -12.97 17.66 -11.50
CA TYR A 391 -12.88 16.20 -11.47
C TYR A 391 -12.88 15.60 -12.89
N ASP A 392 -13.51 16.28 -13.85
CA ASP A 392 -13.61 15.88 -15.27
C ASP A 392 -12.57 16.58 -16.19
N GLU A 393 -11.35 16.81 -15.71
CA GLU A 393 -10.23 17.42 -16.46
C GLU A 393 -9.85 16.68 -17.78
N PHE A 394 -10.42 15.49 -18.03
CA PHE A 394 -10.25 14.74 -19.27
C PHE A 394 -11.19 15.20 -20.41
N GLY A 395 -12.27 15.93 -20.09
CA GLY A 395 -13.34 16.35 -21.00
C GLY A 395 -13.26 17.79 -21.51
N GLY A 396 -12.30 18.58 -21.05
CA GLY A 396 -12.08 19.96 -21.51
C GLY A 396 -13.11 20.97 -21.01
N LEU A 397 -12.67 21.87 -20.13
CA LEU A 397 -12.86 23.33 -20.14
C LEU A 397 -12.59 23.88 -18.73
N ALA A 398 -11.72 24.90 -18.69
CA ALA A 398 -11.35 25.75 -17.56
C ALA A 398 -10.46 25.16 -16.45
N ILE A 399 -9.30 25.81 -16.25
CA ILE A 399 -8.61 25.88 -14.95
C ILE A 399 -9.57 26.64 -14.03
N PRO A 400 -10.15 26.05 -12.97
CA PRO A 400 -10.97 26.84 -12.06
C PRO A 400 -10.05 27.76 -11.26
N GLN A 401 -10.41 29.05 -11.20
CA GLN A 401 -9.96 29.88 -10.09
C GLN A 401 -10.38 29.18 -8.80
N ALA A 402 -9.48 29.10 -7.82
CA ALA A 402 -9.77 28.57 -6.50
C ALA A 402 -11.01 29.28 -5.91
N HIS A 403 -12.21 28.68 -6.04
CA HIS A 403 -13.45 29.27 -5.57
C HIS A 403 -13.89 28.63 -4.27
N SER A 404 -13.67 29.38 -3.19
CA SER A 404 -14.66 29.82 -2.18
C SER A 404 -14.01 29.82 -0.80
N GLY A 405 -14.22 30.91 -0.05
CA GLY A 405 -13.43 31.35 1.10
C GLY A 405 -13.49 30.50 2.37
N GLN A 406 -13.69 29.18 2.28
CA GLN A 406 -13.44 28.27 3.39
C GLN A 406 -11.96 27.89 3.42
N LYS A 407 -11.18 28.68 4.16
CA LYS A 407 -9.84 28.27 4.59
C LYS A 407 -10.02 27.11 5.58
N PHE A 408 -9.48 25.95 5.25
CA PHE A 408 -9.21 24.93 6.26
C PHE A 408 -7.87 25.30 6.92
N GLU A 409 -7.85 25.36 8.26
CA GLU A 409 -6.62 25.21 9.03
C GLU A 409 -6.53 23.71 9.35
N PRO A 410 -5.99 22.88 8.44
CA PRO A 410 -5.81 21.49 8.78
C PRO A 410 -4.77 21.41 9.90
N ASP A 411 -4.85 20.42 10.78
CA ASP A 411 -3.80 20.14 11.76
C ASP A 411 -2.48 19.95 10.98
N TYR A 412 -1.67 21.01 10.91
CA TYR A 412 -0.42 21.02 10.16
C TYR A 412 0.59 20.21 10.96
N HIS A 413 0.49 18.89 10.85
CA HIS A 413 1.62 18.04 11.12
C HIS A 413 2.62 18.26 9.98
N PRO A 414 3.92 18.48 10.26
CA PRO A 414 4.92 18.58 9.23
C PRO A 414 4.97 17.26 8.46
N ASN A 415 4.20 17.17 7.39
CA ASN A 415 4.21 16.04 6.48
C ASN A 415 5.62 15.89 5.89
N LEU A 416 5.96 14.66 5.50
CA LEU A 416 7.20 14.33 4.77
C LEU A 416 7.35 15.06 3.41
N PHE A 417 6.36 15.85 3.01
CA PHE A 417 6.37 16.60 1.77
C PHE A 417 6.21 18.08 2.05
N GLN A 418 7.27 18.82 1.73
CA GLN A 418 7.33 20.25 1.95
C GLN A 418 7.43 20.99 0.62
N PHE A 419 6.76 22.12 0.58
CA PHE A 419 6.93 23.18 -0.41
C PHE A 419 6.89 24.53 0.31
N ASP A 420 7.26 25.60 -0.38
CA ASP A 420 7.25 26.96 0.14
C ASP A 420 5.80 27.44 0.38
N THR A 421 5.35 27.37 1.62
CA THR A 421 3.98 27.75 2.02
C THR A 421 3.74 29.26 2.01
N GLU A 422 4.78 30.08 1.91
CA GLU A 422 4.63 31.53 1.70
C GLU A 422 4.24 31.83 0.25
N LYS A 423 4.62 30.96 -0.69
CA LYS A 423 4.35 31.12 -2.13
C LYS A 423 3.19 30.28 -2.63
N PHE A 424 2.95 29.13 -2.01
CA PHE A 424 1.96 28.17 -2.43
C PHE A 424 0.97 27.91 -1.30
N ASP A 425 -0.32 28.09 -1.58
CA ASP A 425 -1.36 28.05 -0.56
C ASP A 425 -1.70 26.60 -0.17
N HIS A 426 -1.18 26.18 0.98
CA HIS A 426 -1.43 24.86 1.56
C HIS A 426 -2.87 24.68 2.09
N THR A 427 -3.65 25.76 2.22
CA THR A 427 -5.04 25.70 2.70
C THR A 427 -6.02 25.32 1.59
N VAL A 428 -5.58 25.35 0.33
CA VAL A 428 -6.39 24.94 -0.82
C VAL A 428 -6.61 23.42 -0.78
N PRO A 429 -7.87 22.94 -0.80
CA PRO A 429 -8.14 21.50 -0.91
C PRO A 429 -7.55 20.93 -2.19
N TRP A 430 -7.03 19.71 -2.12
CA TRP A 430 -6.46 19.02 -3.29
C TRP A 430 -5.33 19.78 -3.99
N CYS A 431 -4.52 20.54 -3.25
CA CYS A 431 -3.49 21.43 -3.81
C CYS A 431 -2.23 20.73 -4.31
N VAL A 432 -2.19 19.39 -4.34
CA VAL A 432 -0.96 18.65 -4.61
C VAL A 432 -1.13 17.60 -5.69
N TYR A 433 -0.13 17.52 -6.56
CA TYR A 433 0.03 16.40 -7.48
C TYR A 433 1.02 15.38 -6.93
N ASN A 434 0.64 14.11 -7.01
CA ASN A 434 1.61 13.03 -6.93
C ASN A 434 2.38 12.96 -8.25
N VAL A 435 3.70 13.03 -8.16
CA VAL A 435 4.60 13.06 -9.31
C VAL A 435 5.58 11.89 -9.28
N MET A 436 5.93 11.40 -10.47
CA MET A 436 6.98 10.40 -10.66
C MET A 436 8.21 11.07 -11.26
N LEU A 437 9.35 10.91 -10.59
CA LEU A 437 10.65 11.24 -11.18
C LEU A 437 11.07 10.09 -12.10
N ILE A 438 11.40 10.41 -13.35
CA ILE A 438 11.81 9.42 -14.36
C ILE A 438 13.15 9.76 -14.99
N GLU A 439 13.82 8.73 -15.50
CA GLU A 439 14.94 8.87 -16.44
C GLU A 439 14.55 8.18 -17.75
N THR A 440 14.59 8.93 -18.86
CA THR A 440 14.26 8.41 -20.18
C THR A 440 15.52 8.20 -21.01
N LYS A 441 15.77 6.96 -21.46
CA LYS A 441 16.87 6.59 -22.36
C LYS A 441 16.31 5.79 -23.53
N ASP A 442 16.66 6.19 -24.76
CA ASP A 442 16.21 5.52 -25.99
C ASP A 442 14.68 5.32 -26.08
N GLY A 443 13.93 6.31 -25.59
CA GLY A 443 12.45 6.29 -25.57
C GLY A 443 11.82 5.41 -24.49
N ILE A 444 12.63 4.82 -23.60
CA ILE A 444 12.17 4.01 -22.46
C ILE A 444 12.47 4.77 -21.18
N SER A 445 11.43 4.96 -20.37
CA SER A 445 11.51 5.62 -19.08
C SER A 445 11.65 4.58 -17.96
N GLN A 446 12.49 4.89 -16.98
CA GLN A 446 12.58 4.15 -15.73
C GLN A 446 12.14 5.05 -14.57
N ARG A 447 11.42 4.48 -13.62
CA ARG A 447 11.02 5.19 -12.41
C ARG A 447 12.21 5.31 -11.46
N LEU A 448 12.46 6.53 -10.99
CA LEU A 448 13.50 6.82 -10.00
C LEU A 448 12.93 7.12 -8.60
N GLY A 449 11.74 7.72 -8.51
CA GLY A 449 11.14 8.12 -7.24
C GLY A 449 9.68 8.56 -7.35
N ILE A 450 9.02 8.69 -6.21
CA ILE A 450 7.65 9.20 -6.08
C ILE A 450 7.65 10.38 -5.10
N GLY A 451 6.93 11.43 -5.48
CA GLY A 451 7.00 12.72 -4.84
C GLY A 451 5.68 13.44 -4.89
N LYS A 452 5.69 14.63 -4.30
CA LYS A 452 4.59 15.57 -4.32
C LYS A 452 5.09 16.93 -4.75
N VAL A 453 4.31 17.61 -5.59
CA VAL A 453 4.54 18.99 -6.04
C VAL A 453 3.24 19.77 -5.93
N HIS A 454 3.32 21.01 -5.47
CA HIS A 454 2.15 21.88 -5.42
C HIS A 454 1.59 22.11 -6.83
N MET A 455 0.28 22.05 -6.98
CA MET A 455 -0.40 22.13 -8.28
C MET A 455 -0.05 23.41 -9.04
N ASP A 456 -0.13 24.58 -8.38
CA ASP A 456 0.16 25.85 -9.04
C ASP A 456 1.60 25.92 -9.53
N ALA A 457 2.55 25.38 -8.74
CA ALA A 457 3.94 25.30 -9.15
C ALA A 457 4.12 24.44 -10.40
N PHE A 458 3.40 23.30 -10.44
CA PHE A 458 3.40 22.41 -11.59
C PHE A 458 2.84 23.07 -12.85
N LEU A 459 1.75 23.82 -12.72
CA LEU A 459 1.09 24.51 -13.83
C LEU A 459 1.89 25.74 -14.32
N GLN A 460 2.57 26.45 -13.41
CA GLN A 460 3.43 27.60 -13.75
C GLN A 460 4.60 27.21 -14.68
N GLU A 461 5.10 25.98 -14.56
CA GLU A 461 6.16 25.45 -15.45
C GLU A 461 5.63 25.01 -16.84
N SER A 462 4.41 25.40 -17.21
CA SER A 462 3.81 25.16 -18.53
C SER A 462 3.90 23.69 -18.97
N PRO A 463 3.33 22.75 -18.19
CA PRO A 463 3.48 21.33 -18.43
C PRO A 463 2.84 20.92 -19.76
N VAL A 464 3.42 19.93 -20.42
CA VAL A 464 2.95 19.46 -21.72
C VAL A 464 2.57 17.98 -21.66
N TRP A 465 1.62 17.57 -22.50
CA TRP A 465 1.22 16.17 -22.62
C TRP A 465 2.25 15.39 -23.43
N LYS A 466 2.75 14.28 -22.89
CA LYS A 466 3.70 13.38 -23.56
C LYS A 466 3.32 11.92 -23.34
N GLU A 467 3.67 11.09 -24.31
CA GLU A 467 3.58 9.63 -24.21
C GLU A 467 4.87 9.05 -23.62
N PHE A 468 4.72 8.08 -22.74
CA PHE A 468 5.81 7.42 -22.03
C PHE A 468 5.68 5.90 -22.18
N ILE A 469 6.83 5.23 -22.22
CA ILE A 469 6.94 3.77 -22.13
C ILE A 469 7.76 3.49 -20.86
N LEU A 470 7.14 2.88 -19.86
CA LEU A 470 7.74 2.68 -18.55
C LEU A 470 8.12 1.20 -18.33
N GLU A 471 9.39 0.97 -17.98
CA GLU A 471 10.02 -0.35 -17.79
C GLU A 471 10.69 -0.49 -16.43
#